data_AF-A0A958J3Q6-F1
#
_entry.id   AF-A0A958J3Q6-F1
#
_cell.length_a   1.000
_cell.length_b   1.000
_cell.length_c   1.000
_cell.angle_alpha   90.00
_cell.angle_beta   90.00
_cell.angle_gamma   90.00
#
_symmetry.space_group_name_H-M   'P 1'
#
loop_
_entity.id
_entity.type
_entity.pdbx_description
1 polymer ?
#
loop_
_entity_poly.entity_id
_entity_poly.type
_entity_poly.pdbx_seq_one_letter_code
_entity_poly.pdbx_strand_id
1 'polypeptide(L)'
;MTREPMKFIPHLIFLLVALFLVGCNSSEEESQAQSLSNEFERLVEKMARKFDELTPSSSDVHKLTTAEVEKLFTYEYKTLELSADAGPKEIETKLAELGADRWDCFYAERVNKALLFYCKRRPKTYLRYIPRVF
;
A
#
# COMPACT_ATOMS: atom_id res chain seq x y z
N MET A 1 -57.71 16.52 -36.85
CA MET A 1 -56.97 17.16 -35.76
C MET A 1 -56.16 16.07 -35.07
N THR A 2 -54.87 16.02 -35.38
CA THR A 2 -53.95 14.91 -35.14
C THR A 2 -53.44 14.91 -33.69
N ARG A 3 -53.44 13.72 -33.06
CA ARG A 3 -52.77 13.44 -31.79
C ARG A 3 -51.25 13.41 -32.01
N GLU A 4 -50.53 14.25 -31.28
CA GLU A 4 -49.06 14.17 -31.13
C GLU A 4 -48.69 13.04 -30.15
N PRO A 5 -47.73 12.15 -30.47
CA PRO A 5 -47.22 11.17 -29.51
C PRO A 5 -46.03 11.71 -28.71
N MET A 6 -46.11 11.51 -27.40
CA MET A 6 -45.10 11.78 -26.38
C MET A 6 -43.70 11.22 -26.74
N LYS A 7 -42.69 12.10 -26.84
CA LYS A 7 -41.27 11.79 -27.03
C LYS A 7 -40.46 11.87 -25.71
N PHE A 8 -40.94 11.28 -24.62
CA PHE A 8 -40.30 11.41 -23.29
C PHE A 8 -39.67 10.13 -22.71
N ILE A 9 -39.78 9.00 -23.41
CA ILE A 9 -39.42 7.67 -22.87
C ILE A 9 -37.94 7.26 -23.06
N PRO A 10 -37.19 7.64 -24.12
CA PRO A 10 -35.86 7.05 -24.34
C PRO A 10 -34.76 7.59 -23.41
N HIS A 11 -34.91 8.82 -22.87
CA HIS A 11 -33.91 9.41 -21.98
C HIS A 11 -33.98 8.87 -20.55
N LEU A 12 -35.16 8.46 -20.09
CA LEU A 12 -35.33 7.90 -18.74
C LEU A 12 -34.68 6.52 -18.62
N ILE A 13 -34.74 5.72 -19.69
CA ILE A 13 -34.13 4.38 -19.75
C ILE A 13 -32.60 4.48 -19.77
N PHE A 14 -32.05 5.44 -20.53
CA PHE A 14 -30.60 5.64 -20.60
C PHE A 14 -30.00 6.11 -19.26
N LEU A 15 -30.72 6.94 -18.51
CA LEU A 15 -30.30 7.39 -17.18
C LEU A 15 -30.33 6.25 -16.14
N LEU A 16 -31.31 5.34 -16.23
CA LEU A 16 -31.44 4.18 -15.35
C LEU A 16 -30.33 3.14 -15.59
N VAL A 17 -29.92 2.93 -16.85
CA VAL A 17 -28.80 2.02 -17.18
C VAL A 17 -27.45 2.59 -16.72
N ALA A 18 -27.25 3.91 -16.82
CA ALA A 18 -26.03 4.55 -16.33
C ALA A 18 -25.88 4.47 -14.80
N LEU A 19 -27.00 4.56 -14.06
CA LEU A 19 -27.01 4.40 -12.60
C LEU A 19 -26.70 2.96 -12.15
N PHE A 20 -27.06 1.95 -12.94
CA PHE A 20 -26.74 0.55 -12.64
C PHE A 20 -25.27 0.19 -12.91
N LEU A 21 -24.60 0.84 -13.87
CA LEU A 21 -23.20 0.55 -14.20
C LEU A 21 -22.19 1.22 -13.27
N VAL A 22 -22.58 2.26 -12.53
CA VAL A 22 -21.69 2.98 -11.60
C VAL A 22 -21.77 2.42 -10.16
N GLY A 23 -22.73 1.54 -9.87
CA GLY A 23 -23.05 1.08 -8.50
C GLY A 23 -22.39 -0.21 -7.99
N CYS A 24 -21.65 -0.96 -8.80
CA CYS A 24 -21.02 -2.23 -8.39
C CYS A 24 -19.50 -2.15 -8.53
N ASN A 25 -18.79 -1.78 -7.46
CA ASN A 25 -17.40 -2.22 -7.28
C ASN A 25 -16.81 -1.94 -5.88
N SER A 26 -17.51 -1.25 -4.98
CA SER A 26 -16.96 -0.91 -3.65
C SER A 26 -17.21 -1.97 -2.56
N SER A 27 -18.26 -2.79 -2.66
CA SER A 27 -18.60 -3.73 -1.57
C SER A 27 -17.81 -5.04 -1.57
N GLU A 28 -17.30 -5.49 -2.72
CA GLU A 28 -16.50 -6.73 -2.82
C GLU A 28 -15.05 -6.53 -2.36
N GLU A 29 -14.44 -5.37 -2.62
CA GLU A 29 -13.07 -5.07 -2.17
C GLU A 29 -12.96 -4.91 -0.65
N GLU A 30 -13.95 -4.26 0.00
CA GLU A 30 -13.98 -4.13 1.47
C GLU A 30 -14.13 -5.50 2.16
N SER A 31 -14.98 -6.37 1.59
CA SER A 31 -15.20 -7.74 2.07
C SER A 31 -13.94 -8.61 1.98
N GLN A 32 -13.19 -8.52 0.87
CA GLN A 32 -11.93 -9.26 0.71
C GLN A 32 -10.84 -8.73 1.64
N ALA A 33 -10.72 -7.40 1.78
CA ALA A 33 -9.78 -6.79 2.72
C ALA A 33 -10.08 -7.19 4.17
N GLN A 34 -11.36 -7.23 4.55
CA GLN A 34 -11.78 -7.70 5.88
C GLN A 34 -11.51 -9.19 6.08
N SER A 35 -11.80 -10.04 5.10
CA SER A 35 -11.48 -11.47 5.17
C SER A 35 -9.98 -11.71 5.35
N LEU A 36 -9.14 -10.99 4.59
CA LEU A 36 -7.68 -11.09 4.69
C LEU A 36 -7.18 -10.63 6.07
N SER A 37 -7.75 -9.53 6.60
CA SER A 37 -7.39 -9.02 7.93
C SER A 37 -7.73 -10.03 9.04
N ASN A 38 -8.91 -10.67 8.95
CA ASN A 38 -9.35 -11.68 9.92
C ASN A 38 -8.48 -12.94 9.87
N GLU A 39 -8.06 -13.38 8.67
CA GLU A 39 -7.14 -14.50 8.53
C GLU A 39 -5.75 -14.17 9.07
N PHE A 40 -5.28 -12.95 8.83
CA PHE A 40 -4.00 -12.48 9.34
C PHE A 40 -3.98 -12.40 10.88
N GLU A 41 -5.03 -11.83 11.49
CA GLU A 41 -5.17 -11.79 12.95
C GLU A 41 -5.13 -13.20 13.56
N ARG A 42 -5.82 -14.16 12.94
CA ARG A 42 -5.79 -15.57 13.38
C ARG A 42 -4.40 -16.20 13.26
N LEU A 43 -3.62 -15.84 12.25
CA LEU A 43 -2.25 -16.34 12.07
C LEU A 43 -1.30 -15.74 13.10
N VAL A 44 -1.41 -14.43 13.37
CA VAL A 44 -0.65 -13.73 14.40
C VAL A 44 -0.97 -14.32 15.77
N GLU A 45 -2.24 -14.57 16.07
CA GLU A 45 -2.66 -15.15 17.35
C GLU A 45 -2.17 -16.60 17.51
N LYS A 46 -2.22 -17.41 16.45
CA LYS A 46 -1.64 -18.77 16.47
C LYS A 46 -0.14 -18.76 16.67
N MET A 47 0.58 -17.83 16.06
CA MET A 47 2.01 -17.65 16.29
C MET A 47 2.29 -17.23 17.73
N ALA A 48 1.58 -16.22 18.24
CA ALA A 48 1.73 -15.75 19.61
C ALA A 48 1.56 -16.88 20.64
N ARG A 49 0.51 -17.70 20.49
CA ARG A 49 0.27 -18.87 21.36
C ARG A 49 1.40 -19.90 21.29
N LYS A 50 1.89 -20.21 20.09
CA LYS A 50 3.03 -21.14 19.94
C LYS A 50 4.34 -20.58 20.51
N PHE A 51 4.53 -19.27 20.47
CA PHE A 51 5.67 -18.61 21.12
C PHE A 51 5.55 -18.64 22.65
N ASP A 52 4.35 -18.40 23.19
CA ASP A 52 4.07 -18.50 24.63
C ASP A 52 4.28 -19.92 25.18
N GLU A 53 3.94 -20.96 24.39
CA GLU A 53 4.21 -22.37 24.76
C GLU A 53 5.70 -22.70 24.78
N LEU A 54 6.53 -22.00 23.98
CA LEU A 54 7.95 -22.28 23.81
C LEU A 54 8.87 -21.41 24.67
N THR A 55 8.35 -20.35 25.29
CA THR A 55 9.16 -19.42 26.10
C THR A 55 8.55 -19.20 27.49
N PRO A 56 9.25 -19.57 28.59
CA PRO A 56 8.74 -19.32 29.92
C PRO A 56 8.84 -17.82 30.21
N SER A 57 7.70 -17.14 30.14
CA SER A 57 7.51 -15.73 30.51
C SER A 57 8.26 -14.72 29.65
N SER A 58 7.54 -13.90 28.87
CA SER A 58 7.70 -12.44 28.95
C SER A 58 6.71 -11.75 28.01
N SER A 59 5.85 -10.89 28.58
CA SER A 59 5.03 -9.92 27.84
C SER A 59 5.81 -9.07 26.82
N ASP A 60 7.13 -9.05 26.96
CA ASP A 60 8.05 -8.30 26.11
C ASP A 60 8.24 -8.96 24.75
N VAL A 61 8.24 -10.30 24.65
CA VAL A 61 8.35 -11.01 23.37
C VAL A 61 7.10 -10.78 22.51
N HIS A 62 5.91 -10.79 23.12
CA HIS A 62 4.67 -10.51 22.40
C HIS A 62 4.64 -9.07 21.87
N LYS A 63 5.04 -8.08 22.69
CA LYS A 63 5.14 -6.67 22.24
C LYS A 63 6.15 -6.49 21.12
N LEU A 64 7.33 -7.11 21.22
CA LEU A 64 8.36 -7.06 20.19
C LEU A 64 7.87 -7.71 18.89
N THR A 65 7.16 -8.83 18.98
CA THR A 65 6.60 -9.53 17.80
C THR A 65 5.53 -8.69 17.11
N THR A 66 4.59 -8.12 17.87
CA THR A 66 3.55 -7.25 17.32
C THR A 66 4.15 -6.02 16.63
N ALA A 67 5.10 -5.33 17.28
CA ALA A 67 5.78 -4.18 16.69
C ALA A 67 6.57 -4.54 15.42
N GLU A 68 7.16 -5.73 15.35
CA GLU A 68 7.84 -6.21 14.15
C GLU A 68 6.88 -6.56 13.02
N VAL A 69 5.70 -7.10 13.34
CA VAL A 69 4.65 -7.36 12.36
C VAL A 69 4.09 -6.06 11.79
N GLU A 70 3.85 -5.05 12.62
CA GLU A 70 3.37 -3.74 12.18
C GLU A 70 4.29 -3.10 11.12
N LYS A 71 5.61 -3.24 11.29
CA LYS A 71 6.61 -2.76 10.32
C LYS A 71 6.45 -3.37 8.92
N LEU A 72 5.82 -4.54 8.77
CA LEU A 72 5.55 -5.15 7.47
C LEU A 72 4.51 -4.36 6.66
N PHE A 73 3.66 -3.56 7.33
CA PHE A 73 2.58 -2.81 6.71
C PHE A 73 2.89 -1.31 6.60
N THR A 74 3.87 -0.80 7.34
CA THR A 74 4.31 0.59 7.25
C THR A 74 5.23 0.86 6.05
N TYR A 75 5.17 2.08 5.52
CA TYR A 75 6.15 2.65 4.61
C TYR A 75 6.72 3.94 5.19
N GLU A 76 8.03 4.12 5.05
CA GLU A 76 8.70 5.40 5.27
C GLU A 76 8.81 6.12 3.93
N TYR A 77 8.61 7.43 3.93
CA TYR A 77 8.70 8.28 2.74
C TYR A 77 9.77 9.35 2.92
N LYS A 78 10.42 9.72 1.82
CA LYS A 78 11.27 10.90 1.77
C LYS A 78 11.34 11.49 0.37
N THR A 79 11.78 12.74 0.30
CA THR A 79 12.10 13.41 -0.94
C THR A 79 13.61 13.62 -1.05
N LEU A 80 14.14 13.49 -2.26
CA LEU A 80 15.49 13.93 -2.61
C LEU A 80 15.36 15.06 -3.62
N GLU A 81 15.98 16.19 -3.34
CA GLU A 81 16.04 17.33 -4.25
C GLU A 81 17.45 17.45 -4.83
N LEU A 82 17.54 17.45 -6.16
CA LEU A 82 18.78 17.71 -6.90
C LEU A 82 18.61 18.97 -7.74
N SER A 83 19.71 19.61 -8.10
CA SER A 83 19.69 20.71 -9.08
C SER A 83 19.11 20.21 -10.40
N ALA A 84 18.31 21.04 -11.08
CA ALA A 84 17.81 20.77 -12.43
C ALA A 84 18.94 20.61 -13.46
N ASP A 85 20.13 21.14 -13.17
CA ASP A 85 21.32 21.08 -14.00
C ASP A 85 22.28 19.95 -13.56
N ALA A 86 21.86 19.11 -12.59
CA ALA A 86 22.65 17.96 -12.14
C ALA A 86 22.95 17.01 -13.31
N GLY A 87 24.22 16.63 -13.43
CA GLY A 87 24.64 15.72 -14.49
C GLY A 87 24.12 14.29 -14.26
N PRO A 88 24.01 13.47 -15.33
CA PRO A 88 23.53 12.09 -15.20
C PRO A 88 24.28 11.26 -14.15
N LYS A 89 25.60 11.44 -14.06
CA LYS A 89 26.47 10.73 -13.10
C LYS A 89 26.20 11.11 -11.64
N GLU A 90 25.88 12.37 -11.39
CA GLU A 90 25.53 12.85 -10.04
C GLU A 90 24.19 12.25 -9.60
N ILE A 91 23.20 12.28 -10.49
CA ILE A 91 21.89 11.68 -10.28
C ILE A 91 22.04 10.18 -10.00
N GLU A 92 22.78 9.45 -10.85
CA GLU A 92 23.05 8.02 -10.69
C GLU A 92 23.70 7.71 -9.34
N THR A 93 24.73 8.49 -8.96
CA THR A 93 25.42 8.30 -7.68
C THR A 93 24.46 8.47 -6.50
N LYS A 94 23.62 9.51 -6.52
CA LYS A 94 22.66 9.78 -5.46
C LYS A 94 21.58 8.71 -5.38
N LEU A 95 21.05 8.27 -6.52
CA LEU A 95 20.08 7.18 -6.56
C LEU A 95 20.70 5.84 -6.12
N ALA A 96 21.97 5.59 -6.41
CA ALA A 96 22.68 4.39 -5.94
C ALA A 96 22.87 4.40 -4.42
N GLU A 97 23.25 5.54 -3.82
CA GLU A 97 23.29 5.71 -2.36
C GLU A 97 21.92 5.42 -1.72
N LEU A 98 20.84 5.93 -2.33
CA LEU A 98 19.48 5.65 -1.89
C LEU A 98 19.11 4.17 -1.98
N GLY A 99 19.46 3.52 -3.09
CA GLY A 99 19.22 2.09 -3.30
C GLY A 99 19.97 1.21 -2.30
N ALA A 100 21.21 1.57 -1.93
CA ALA A 100 21.97 0.88 -0.89
C ALA A 100 21.26 0.93 0.48
N ASP A 101 20.59 2.04 0.77
CA ASP A 101 19.75 2.23 1.96
C ASP A 101 18.33 1.66 1.82
N ARG A 102 18.05 0.94 0.72
CA ARG A 102 16.78 0.30 0.36
C ARG A 102 15.64 1.30 0.12
N TRP A 103 15.98 2.54 -0.24
CA TRP A 103 14.99 3.48 -0.75
C TRP A 103 14.66 3.14 -2.20
N ASP A 104 13.37 3.06 -2.48
CA ASP A 104 12.80 2.85 -3.81
C ASP A 104 12.16 4.17 -4.28
N CYS A 105 12.76 4.81 -5.28
CA CYS A 105 12.28 6.07 -5.82
C CYS A 105 11.30 5.80 -6.97
N PHE A 106 10.02 6.07 -6.72
CA PHE A 106 8.92 5.65 -7.59
C PHE A 106 8.36 6.79 -8.44
N TYR A 107 8.71 8.03 -8.14
CA TYR A 107 8.27 9.20 -8.89
C TYR A 107 9.36 10.27 -8.91
N ALA A 108 9.46 10.96 -10.04
CA ALA A 108 10.36 12.09 -10.21
C ALA A 108 9.63 13.19 -10.98
N GLU A 109 9.84 14.44 -10.57
CA GLU A 109 9.28 15.60 -11.23
C GLU A 109 10.26 16.78 -11.21
N ARG A 110 10.08 17.70 -12.15
CA ARG A 110 10.87 18.94 -12.18
C ARG A 110 10.04 20.07 -11.59
N VAL A 111 10.53 20.66 -10.50
CA VAL A 111 9.90 21.83 -9.86
C VAL A 111 10.89 22.98 -9.94
N ASN A 112 10.57 24.01 -10.72
CA ASN A 112 11.44 25.16 -10.96
C ASN A 112 12.84 24.75 -11.48
N LYS A 113 13.89 25.02 -10.70
CA LYS A 113 15.29 24.68 -10.97
C LYS A 113 15.77 23.47 -10.19
N ALA A 114 14.85 22.61 -9.77
CA ALA A 114 15.16 21.38 -9.05
C ALA A 114 14.49 20.16 -9.69
N LEU A 115 15.12 19.01 -9.52
CA LEU A 115 14.60 17.69 -9.82
C LEU A 115 14.30 17.00 -8.49
N LEU A 116 13.01 16.78 -8.21
CA LEU A 116 12.54 16.13 -6.99
C LEU A 116 12.28 14.65 -7.27
N PHE A 117 12.78 13.80 -6.39
CA PHE A 117 12.48 12.38 -6.36
C PHE A 117 11.71 12.02 -5.11
N TYR A 118 10.65 11.24 -5.26
CA TYR A 118 9.85 10.71 -4.17
C TYR A 118 10.20 9.25 -3.99
N CYS A 119 10.63 8.92 -2.78
CA CYS A 119 11.12 7.59 -2.47
C CYS A 119 10.39 7.02 -1.26
N LYS A 120 10.20 5.71 -1.27
CA LYS A 120 9.59 4.95 -0.19
C LYS A 120 10.49 3.80 0.22
N ARG A 121 10.38 3.33 1.46
CA ARG A 121 10.98 2.06 1.87
C ARG A 121 10.17 1.38 2.96
N ARG A 122 10.33 0.06 3.08
CA ARG A 122 9.89 -0.67 4.25
C ARG A 122 10.90 -0.49 5.40
N PRO A 123 10.45 -0.29 6.66
CA PRO A 123 11.33 -0.30 7.82
C PRO A 123 12.19 -1.57 7.89
N LYS A 124 13.32 -1.51 8.60
CA LYS A 124 14.07 -2.73 8.90
C LYS A 124 13.25 -3.59 9.85
N THR A 125 12.96 -4.83 9.45
CA THR A 125 12.31 -5.84 10.29
C THR A 125 13.17 -7.08 10.39
N TYR A 126 13.20 -7.68 11.59
CA TYR A 126 13.88 -8.95 11.83
C TYR A 126 13.10 -10.16 11.29
N LEU A 127 11.80 -9.99 11.00
CA LEU A 127 10.95 -11.07 10.47
C LEU A 127 11.43 -11.59 9.10
N ARG A 128 12.19 -10.79 8.35
CA ARG A 128 12.81 -11.22 7.08
C ARG A 128 13.78 -12.39 7.25
N TYR A 129 14.38 -12.54 8.42
CA TYR A 129 15.38 -13.57 8.70
C TYR A 129 14.78 -14.84 9.30
N ILE A 130 13.47 -14.89 9.53
CA ILE A 130 12.80 -16.10 9.97
C ILE A 130 12.95 -17.14 8.84
N PRO A 131 13.61 -18.27 9.10
CA PRO A 131 13.74 -19.32 8.09
C PRO A 131 12.35 -19.75 7.67
N ARG A 132 12.12 -19.93 6.36
CA ARG A 132 10.93 -20.61 5.88
C ARG A 132 11.10 -22.08 6.26
N VAL A 133 10.58 -22.48 7.41
CA VAL A 133 10.62 -23.85 7.90
C VAL A 133 9.49 -24.66 7.24
N PHE A 134 9.42 -24.66 5.91
CA PHE A 134 8.50 -25.49 5.11
C PHE A 134 9.09 -25.75 3.74
#